data_AF-A0A7C5MSM7-F1
#
_entry.id   AF-A0A7C5MSM7-F1
#
_cell.length_a   1.000
_cell.length_b   1.000
_cell.length_c   1.000
_cell.angle_alpha   90.00
_cell.angle_beta   90.00
_cell.angle_gamma   90.00
#
_symmetry.space_group_name_H-M   'P 1'
#
loop_
_entity.id
_entity.type
_entity.pdbx_description
1 polymer ?
#
loop_
_entity_poly.entity_id
_entity_poly.type
_entity_poly.pdbx_seq_one_letter_code
_entity_poly.pdbx_strand_id
1 'polypeptide(L)' 'KGVRTMIVQGKTRSRYTRTGFINGKSPNFKKAIVSLIEGDEIDFYKNI' A
#
# COMPACT_ATOMS: atom_id res chain seq x y z
N LYS A 1 -22.44 3.71 6.16
CA LYS A 1 -21.35 3.89 5.18
C LYS A 1 -20.11 4.41 5.91
N GLY A 2 -18.96 3.73 5.80
CA GLY A 2 -17.77 4.09 6.57
C GLY A 2 -16.49 3.81 5.79
N VAL A 3 -15.56 4.76 5.87
CA VAL A 3 -14.20 4.64 5.32
C VAL A 3 -13.23 4.63 6.48
N ARG A 4 -12.40 3.60 6.56
CA ARG A 4 -11.30 3.51 7.52
C ARG A 4 -10.00 3.74 6.78
N THR A 5 -9.17 4.66 7.25
CA THR A 5 -7.89 4.98 6.62
C THR A 5 -6.73 4.64 7.53
N MET A 6 -5.60 4.24 6.94
CA MET A 6 -4.34 4.08 7.65
C MET A 6 -3.18 4.61 6.81
N ILE A 7 -2.17 5.16 7.47
CA ILE A 7 -0.91 5.52 6.83
C ILE A 7 0.03 4.33 6.94
N VAL A 8 0.50 3.83 5.80
CA VAL A 8 1.48 2.76 5.72
C VAL A 8 2.84 3.39 5.47
N GLN A 9 3.75 3.17 6.41
CA GLN A 9 5.13 3.63 6.25
C GLN A 9 5.85 2.77 5.21
N GLY A 10 6.64 3.41 4.36
CA GLY A 10 7.50 2.71 3.43
C GLY A 10 8.56 1.88 4.15
N LYS A 11 9.02 0.79 3.54
CA LYS A 11 10.06 -0.05 4.14
C LYS A 11 11.44 0.54 3.86
N THR A 12 12.28 0.60 4.88
CA THR A 12 13.71 0.91 4.71
C THR A 12 14.37 -0.26 3.99
N ARG A 13 15.21 0.05 3.00
CA ARG A 13 15.94 -0.93 2.20
C ARG A 13 17.38 -0.48 2.03
N SER A 14 18.28 -1.41 2.18
CA SER A 14 19.71 -1.23 1.96
C SER A 14 20.19 -2.23 0.91
N ARG A 15 21.11 -1.81 0.04
CA ARG A 15 21.71 -2.68 -0.98
C ARG A 15 23.19 -2.40 -1.11
N TYR A 16 23.98 -3.47 -1.14
CA TYR A 16 25.38 -3.40 -1.54
C TYR A 16 25.48 -3.41 -3.06
N THR A 17 26.12 -2.40 -3.61
CA THR A 17 26.39 -2.26 -5.04
C THR A 17 27.90 -2.16 -5.26
N ARG A 18 28.34 -2.35 -6.51
CA ARG A 18 29.78 -2.32 -6.84
C ARG A 18 30.45 -0.97 -6.49
N THR A 19 29.69 0.12 -6.47
CA THR A 19 30.14 1.47 -6.13
C THR A 19 29.97 1.81 -4.64
N GLY A 20 29.44 0.89 -3.82
CA GLY A 20 29.29 1.08 -2.38
C GLY A 20 27.92 0.69 -1.83
N PHE A 21 27.67 1.10 -0.58
CA PHE A 21 26.44 0.82 0.15
C PHE A 21 25.40 1.91 -0.10
N ILE A 22 24.22 1.52 -0.59
CA ILE A 22 23.12 2.42 -0.88
C ILE A 22 21.96 2.13 0.07
N ASN A 23 21.49 3.16 0.76
CA ASN A 23 20.32 3.11 1.63
C ASN A 23 19.20 3.99 1.08
N GLY A 24 17.97 3.52 1.23
CA GLY A 24 16.78 4.27 0.89
C GLY A 24 15.54 3.72 1.57
N LYS A 25 14.40 4.34 1.30
CA LYS A 25 13.09 3.91 1.80
C LYS A 25 12.09 3.96 0.67
N SER A 26 11.18 2.98 0.61
CA SER A 26 10.00 3.11 -0.25
C SER A 26 9.17 4.33 0.18
N PRO A 27 8.38 4.94 -0.72
CA PRO A 27 7.48 6.02 -0.34
C PRO A 27 6.42 5.52 0.64
N ASN A 28 5.99 6.41 1.54
CA ASN A 28 4.81 6.17 2.36
C ASN A 28 3.57 6.25 1.47
N PHE A 29 2.54 5.49 1.80
CA PHE A 29 1.24 5.60 1.13
C PHE A 29 0.10 5.55 2.13
N LYS A 30 -1.04 6.13 1.75
CA LYS A 30 -2.27 6.08 2.55
C LYS A 30 -3.15 4.97 1.98
N LYS A 31 -3.54 4.01 2.82
CA LYS A 31 -4.47 2.94 2.48
C LYS A 31 -5.86 3.28 3.02
N ALA A 32 -6.90 2.99 2.24
CA ALA A 32 -8.29 3.09 2.66
C ALA A 32 -8.96 1.72 2.58
N ILE A 33 -9.76 1.39 3.59
CA ILE A 33 -10.63 0.22 3.66
C ILE A 33 -12.05 0.75 3.68
N VAL A 34 -12.84 0.36 2.68
CA VAL A 34 -14.19 0.88 2.46
C VAL A 34 -15.20 -0.22 2.72
N SER A 35 -16.22 0.08 3.52
CA SER A 35 -17.37 -0.81 3.70
C SER A 35 -18.46 -0.47 2.70
N LEU A 36 -18.81 -1.44 1.85
CA LEU A 36 -19.92 -1.37 0.91
C LEU A 36 -21.24 -1.72 1.61
N ILE A 37 -22.35 -1.42 0.95
CA ILE A 37 -23.65 -1.95 1.35
C ILE A 37 -23.73 -3.43 0.94
N GLU A 38 -24.62 -4.18 1.58
CA GLU A 38 -24.82 -5.59 1.26
C GLU A 38 -25.32 -5.74 -0.19
N GLY A 39 -24.68 -6.63 -0.95
CA GLY A 39 -24.98 -6.88 -2.36
C GLY A 39 -24.23 -6.02 -3.38
N ASP A 40 -23.48 -4.99 -2.94
CA ASP A 40 -22.62 -4.21 -3.83
C ASP A 40 -21.22 -4.84 -3.95
N GLU A 41 -20.73 -4.92 -5.18
CA GLU A 41 -19.40 -5.44 -5.50
C GLU A 41 -18.61 -4.45 -6.37
N ILE A 42 -17.28 -4.52 -6.28
CA ILE A 42 -16.37 -3.69 -7.09
C ILE A 42 -15.91 -4.51 -8.30
N ASP A 43 -16.33 -4.07 -9.49
CA ASP A 43 -16.05 -4.72 -10.77
C ASP A 43 -14.55 -4.96 -11.03
N PHE A 44 -13.70 -4.05 -10.56
CA PHE A 44 -12.24 -4.11 -10.74
C PHE A 44 -11.57 -5.32 -10.07
N TYR A 45 -12.21 -5.94 -9.07
CA TYR A 45 -11.64 -7.03 -8.30
C TYR A 45 -12.25 -8.41 -8.63
N LYS A 46 -13.08 -8.52 -9.67
CA LYS A 46 -13.76 -9.78 -10.01
C LYS A 46 -12.86 -10.93 -10.49
N ASN A 47 -11.65 -10.62 -10.95
CA ASN A 47 -10.72 -11.58 -11.58
C ASN A 47 -9.42 -11.81 -10.77
N ILE A 48 -9.43 -11.48 -9.48
CA ILE A 48 -8.39 -11.84 -8.51
C ILE A 48 -8.94 -12.98 -7.65
#